data_AF-X0UQD6-F1
#
_entry.id   AF-X0UQD6-F1
#
_cell.length_a   1.000
_cell.length_b   1.000
_cell.length_c   1.000
_cell.angle_alpha   90.00
_cell.angle_beta   90.00
_cell.angle_gamma   90.00
#
_symmetry.space_group_name_H-M   'P 1'
#
loop_
_entity.id
_entity.type
_entity.pdbx_description
1 polymer ?
#
loop_
_entity_poly.entity_id
_entity_poly.type
_entity_poly.pdbx_seq_one_letter_code
_entity_poly.pdbx_strand_id
1 'polypeptide(L)'
;MKVGIPRGLLFNDFSPLFIPFFKYLGIETVVSDETNRKIINRGLEIVPEEYCFPTKVAYGHVDNLLKNGVDFIFIPHIANTGEPIGSYKYSVTCPWTQSAPDLMKSAPKLIEEGLNSEML
;
A
#
# COMPACT_ATOMS: atom_id res chain seq x y z
N MET A 1 6.03 -16.54 8.22
CA MET A 1 5.93 -15.58 7.11
C MET A 1 4.53 -15.00 7.09
N LYS A 2 4.43 -13.71 7.37
CA LYS A 2 3.20 -12.91 7.38
C LYS A 2 3.33 -11.81 6.34
N VAL A 3 2.40 -11.77 5.40
CA VAL A 3 2.34 -10.73 4.37
C VAL A 3 1.33 -9.68 4.79
N GLY A 4 1.78 -8.45 5.00
CA GLY A 4 0.96 -7.27 5.24
C GLY A 4 0.42 -6.69 3.92
N ILE A 5 -0.87 -6.39 3.84
CA ILE A 5 -1.45 -5.65 2.71
C ILE A 5 -2.09 -4.36 3.25
N PRO A 6 -1.60 -3.17 2.86
CA PRO A 6 -2.14 -1.92 3.39
C PRO A 6 -3.52 -1.64 2.80
N ARG A 7 -4.47 -1.22 3.64
CA ARG A 7 -5.83 -0.77 3.26
C ARG A 7 -5.80 0.65 2.65
N GLY A 8 -4.93 0.85 1.67
CA GLY A 8 -4.74 2.11 0.94
C GLY A 8 -4.70 1.91 -0.57
N LEU A 9 -4.94 2.99 -1.31
CA LEU A 9 -4.87 3.01 -2.77
C LEU A 9 -5.76 1.92 -3.40
N LEU A 10 -5.17 1.00 -4.16
CA LEU A 10 -5.84 -0.06 -4.93
C LEU A 10 -6.30 -1.26 -4.10
N PHE A 11 -6.20 -1.19 -2.77
CA PHE A 11 -6.61 -2.28 -1.89
C PHE A 11 -8.03 -2.75 -2.15
N ASN A 12 -8.99 -1.83 -2.28
CA ASN A 12 -10.40 -2.21 -2.41
C ASN A 12 -10.68 -2.98 -3.72
N ASP A 13 -9.96 -2.63 -4.79
CA ASP A 13 -10.14 -3.26 -6.10
C ASP A 13 -9.43 -4.61 -6.19
N PHE A 14 -8.24 -4.73 -5.59
CA PHE A 14 -7.37 -5.91 -5.78
C PHE A 14 -7.22 -6.83 -4.56
N SER A 15 -7.68 -6.44 -3.38
CA SER A 15 -7.67 -7.33 -2.20
C SER A 15 -8.44 -8.64 -2.41
N PRO A 16 -9.56 -8.70 -3.18
CA PRO A 16 -10.21 -9.97 -3.50
C PRO A 16 -9.36 -10.91 -4.35
N LEU A 17 -8.32 -10.42 -5.03
CA LEU A 17 -7.36 -11.23 -5.78
C LEU A 17 -6.20 -11.69 -4.88
N PHE A 18 -5.56 -10.75 -4.19
CA PHE A 18 -4.29 -11.03 -3.50
C PHE A 18 -4.47 -11.75 -2.15
N ILE A 19 -5.53 -11.45 -1.39
CA ILE A 19 -5.77 -12.15 -0.11
C ILE A 19 -6.01 -13.66 -0.34
N PRO A 20 -6.89 -14.08 -1.27
CA PRO A 20 -7.05 -15.51 -1.55
C PRO A 20 -5.80 -16.15 -2.17
N PHE A 21 -5.04 -15.41 -2.98
CA PHE A 21 -3.79 -15.90 -3.56
C PHE A 21 -2.78 -16.30 -2.48
N PHE A 22 -2.46 -15.40 -1.54
CA PHE A 22 -1.53 -15.73 -0.44
C PHE A 22 -2.10 -16.80 0.49
N LYS A 23 -3.41 -16.78 0.75
CA LYS A 23 -4.07 -17.83 1.52
C LYS A 23 -3.93 -19.21 0.87
N TYR A 24 -4.08 -19.31 -0.45
CA TYR A 24 -3.91 -20.57 -1.20
C TYR A 24 -2.46 -21.09 -1.13
N LEU A 25 -1.49 -20.19 -1.07
CA LEU A 25 -0.08 -20.52 -0.86
C LEU A 25 0.26 -20.89 0.60
N GLY A 26 -0.73 -20.88 1.51
CA GLY A 26 -0.52 -21.15 2.93
C GLY A 26 0.17 -20.01 3.69
N ILE A 27 0.16 -18.78 3.14
CA ILE A 27 0.79 -17.61 3.73
C ILE A 27 -0.25 -16.81 4.52
N GLU A 28 0.07 -16.48 5.77
CA GLU A 28 -0.78 -15.62 6.60
C GLU A 28 -0.80 -14.21 6.03
N THR A 29 -2.00 -13.69 5.75
CA THR A 29 -2.20 -12.33 5.24
C THR A 29 -2.77 -11.45 6.35
N VAL A 30 -2.07 -10.37 6.65
CA VAL A 30 -2.47 -9.35 7.63
C VAL A 30 -2.88 -8.10 6.85
N VAL A 31 -4.07 -7.58 7.09
CA VAL A 31 -4.51 -6.31 6.50
C VAL A 31 -4.38 -5.23 7.57
N SER A 32 -3.97 -4.02 7.20
CA SER A 32 -3.94 -2.91 8.14
C SER A 32 -5.35 -2.61 8.69
N ASP A 33 -5.39 -2.00 9.88
CA ASP A 33 -6.65 -1.66 10.53
C ASP A 33 -7.50 -0.73 9.64
N GLU A 34 -8.80 -0.64 9.95
CA GLU A 34 -9.66 0.33 9.28
C GLU A 34 -9.15 1.76 9.45
N THR A 35 -9.21 2.53 8.36
CA THR A 35 -8.76 3.92 8.34
C THR A 35 -9.44 4.70 9.46
N ASN A 36 -8.63 5.20 10.40
CA ASN A 36 -9.06 5.97 11.54
C ASN A 36 -8.15 7.19 11.73
N ARG A 37 -8.50 8.08 12.67
CA ARG A 37 -7.74 9.31 12.92
C ARG A 37 -6.27 9.07 13.23
N LYS A 38 -5.94 7.98 13.94
CA LYS A 38 -4.55 7.64 14.28
C LYS A 38 -3.75 7.33 13.01
N ILE A 39 -4.29 6.48 12.13
CA ILE A 39 -3.65 6.14 10.84
C ILE A 39 -3.49 7.39 9.96
N ILE A 40 -4.53 8.21 9.86
CA ILE A 40 -4.49 9.44 9.06
C ILE A 40 -3.39 10.37 9.58
N ASN A 41 -3.37 10.65 10.89
CA ASN A 41 -2.38 11.54 11.48
C ASN A 41 -0.96 11.00 11.32
N ARG A 42 -0.76 9.69 11.52
CA ARG A 42 0.55 9.06 11.26
C ARG A 42 0.98 9.19 9.81
N GLY A 43 0.07 8.99 8.86
CA GLY A 43 0.35 9.23 7.45
C GLY A 43 0.79 10.67 7.14
N LEU A 44 0.12 11.66 7.75
CA LEU A 44 0.49 13.08 7.63
C LEU A 44 1.83 13.41 8.28
N GLU A 45 2.19 12.75 9.37
CA GLU A 45 3.50 12.91 10.02
C GLU A 45 4.63 12.30 9.20
N ILE A 46 4.37 11.18 8.51
CA ILE A 46 5.38 10.36 7.82
C ILE A 46 5.70 10.88 6.42
N VAL A 47 4.67 11.34 5.71
CA VAL A 47 4.79 11.71 4.30
C VAL A 47 5.88 12.80 4.09
N PRO A 48 6.82 12.59 3.15
CA PRO A 48 7.91 13.56 2.94
C PRO A 48 7.50 14.78 2.11
N GLU A 49 6.44 14.66 1.30
CA GLU A 49 6.02 15.65 0.32
C GLU A 49 4.49 15.85 0.31
N GLU A 50 4.03 16.87 -0.42
CA GLU A 50 2.62 17.19 -0.58
C GLU A 50 1.94 16.28 -1.62
N TYR A 51 1.53 15.09 -1.20
CA TYR A 51 0.68 14.20 -2.01
C TYR A 51 -0.83 14.38 -1.77
N CYS A 52 -1.64 13.74 -2.62
CA CYS A 52 -3.08 13.67 -2.39
C CYS A 52 -3.40 12.88 -1.11
N PHE A 53 -4.55 13.18 -0.50
CA PHE A 53 -4.96 12.59 0.77
C PHE A 53 -4.90 11.05 0.82
N PRO A 54 -5.37 10.30 -0.21
CA PRO A 54 -5.27 8.83 -0.20
C PRO A 54 -3.81 8.32 -0.11
N THR A 55 -2.88 8.96 -0.82
CA THR A 55 -1.46 8.61 -0.76
C THR A 55 -0.89 8.89 0.64
N LYS A 56 -1.23 10.04 1.24
CA LYS A 56 -0.84 10.38 2.61
C LYS A 56 -1.34 9.33 3.62
N VAL A 57 -2.59 8.90 3.49
CA VAL A 57 -3.17 7.86 4.36
C VAL A 57 -2.50 6.50 4.16
N ALA A 58 -2.05 6.17 2.94
CA ALA A 58 -1.35 4.91 2.66
C ALA A 58 -0.03 4.78 3.46
N TYR A 59 0.71 5.87 3.69
CA TYR A 59 1.89 5.86 4.57
C TYR A 59 1.52 5.42 6.00
N GLY A 60 0.40 5.90 6.53
CA GLY A 60 -0.09 5.51 7.85
C GLY A 60 -0.48 4.04 7.93
N HIS A 61 -1.01 3.47 6.84
CA HIS A 61 -1.31 2.04 6.76
C HIS A 61 -0.06 1.18 6.72
N VAL A 62 1.01 1.65 6.06
CA VAL A 62 2.32 0.98 6.09
C VAL A 62 2.91 1.01 7.49
N ASP A 63 2.91 2.17 8.18
CA ASP A 63 3.32 2.29 9.59
C ASP A 63 2.52 1.36 10.52
N ASN A 64 1.21 1.22 10.29
CA ASN A 64 0.37 0.29 11.03
C ASN A 64 0.81 -1.17 10.84
N LEU A 65 1.11 -1.59 9.61
CA LEU A 65 1.58 -2.95 9.32
C LEU A 65 2.96 -3.24 9.91
N LEU A 66 3.89 -2.29 9.84
CA LEU A 66 5.19 -2.40 10.49
C LEU A 66 5.04 -2.67 11.98
N LYS A 67 4.16 -1.91 12.66
CA LYS A 67 3.85 -2.07 14.08
C LYS A 67 3.13 -3.38 14.41
N ASN A 68 2.45 -3.97 13.44
CA ASN A 68 1.83 -5.29 13.56
C ASN A 68 2.81 -6.45 13.33
N GLY A 69 4.10 -6.17 13.06
CA GLY A 69 5.16 -7.17 12.97
C GLY A 69 4.99 -8.13 11.79
N VAL A 70 4.57 -7.62 10.63
CA VAL A 70 4.55 -8.41 9.38
C VAL A 70 5.96 -8.61 8.85
N ASP A 71 6.19 -9.75 8.20
CA ASP A 71 7.51 -10.10 7.66
C ASP A 71 7.76 -9.40 6.30
N PHE A 72 6.69 -9.17 5.54
CA PHE A 72 6.75 -8.55 4.22
C PHE A 72 5.50 -7.71 3.98
N ILE A 73 5.61 -6.53 3.38
CA ILE A 73 4.48 -5.68 2.99
C ILE A 73 4.30 -5.79 1.47
N PHE A 74 3.13 -6.24 1.04
CA PHE A 74 2.81 -6.37 -0.36
C PHE A 74 2.08 -5.12 -0.88
N ILE A 75 2.75 -4.36 -1.73
CA ILE A 75 2.19 -3.24 -2.50
C ILE A 75 2.54 -3.47 -3.97
N PRO A 76 1.58 -3.78 -4.85
CA PRO A 76 1.88 -4.07 -6.26
C PRO A 76 2.01 -2.80 -7.09
N HIS A 77 2.90 -2.82 -8.09
CA HIS A 77 2.93 -1.84 -9.16
C HIS A 77 1.84 -2.15 -10.19
N ILE A 78 0.75 -1.38 -10.19
CA ILE A 78 -0.37 -1.58 -11.12
C ILE A 78 -0.53 -0.35 -11.99
N ALA A 79 -0.01 -0.43 -13.22
CA ALA A 79 -0.10 0.65 -14.20
C ALA A 79 -1.42 0.65 -14.97
N ASN A 80 -1.92 -0.53 -15.35
CA ASN A 80 -3.09 -0.70 -16.19
C ASN A 80 -4.15 -1.54 -15.47
N THR A 81 -5.40 -1.11 -15.53
CA THR A 81 -6.56 -1.75 -14.84
C THR A 81 -7.54 -2.44 -15.79
N GLY A 82 -7.14 -2.67 -17.04
CA GLY A 82 -7.89 -3.44 -18.03
C GLY A 82 -8.04 -2.72 -19.38
N GLU A 83 -9.04 -3.16 -20.14
CA GLU A 83 -9.35 -2.55 -21.43
C GLU A 83 -9.91 -1.12 -21.24
N PRO A 84 -9.49 -0.15 -22.07
CA PRO A 84 -10.11 1.17 -22.09
C PRO A 84 -11.60 1.08 -22.46
N ILE A 85 -12.41 1.92 -21.82
CA ILE A 85 -13.86 1.95 -22.05
C ILE A 85 -14.21 3.23 -22.84
N GLY A 86 -15.12 3.12 -23.81
CA GLY A 86 -15.62 4.29 -24.56
C GLY A 86 -14.55 4.95 -25.43
N SER A 87 -14.39 6.27 -25.29
CA SER A 87 -13.43 7.05 -26.08
C SER A 87 -12.04 7.14 -25.47
N TYR A 88 -11.82 6.54 -24.29
CA TYR A 88 -10.52 6.55 -23.64
C TYR A 88 -9.53 5.66 -24.39
N LYS A 89 -8.31 6.16 -24.59
CA LYS A 89 -7.22 5.40 -25.24
C LYS A 89 -6.52 4.44 -24.29
N TYR A 90 -6.52 4.74 -22.99
CA TYR A 90 -5.81 3.98 -21.96
C TYR A 90 -6.68 3.84 -20.71
N SER A 91 -6.55 2.72 -20.01
CA SER A 91 -7.12 2.48 -18.68
C SER A 91 -5.96 2.34 -17.70
N VAL A 92 -5.48 3.49 -17.19
CA VAL A 92 -4.28 3.55 -16.36
C VAL A 92 -4.56 4.23 -15.03
N THR A 93 -3.88 3.76 -13.99
CA THR A 93 -3.97 4.36 -12.65
C THR A 93 -3.15 5.65 -12.59
N CYS A 94 -3.33 6.46 -11.54
CA CYS A 94 -2.53 7.68 -11.40
C CYS A 94 -1.06 7.34 -11.09
N PRO A 95 -0.10 8.18 -11.50
CA PRO A 95 1.33 7.90 -11.29
C PRO A 95 1.70 7.60 -9.84
N TRP A 96 1.07 8.28 -8.87
CA TRP A 96 1.31 8.03 -7.44
C TRP A 96 0.88 6.65 -6.97
N THR A 97 -0.16 6.09 -7.57
CA THR A 97 -0.58 4.73 -7.28
C THR A 97 0.36 3.73 -7.93
N GLN A 98 0.84 4.02 -9.14
CA GLN A 98 1.80 3.16 -9.86
C GLN A 98 3.14 3.06 -9.13
N SER A 99 3.63 4.18 -8.61
CA SER A 99 4.90 4.27 -7.88
C SER A 99 4.75 4.09 -6.38
N ALA A 100 3.57 3.66 -5.88
CA ALA A 100 3.31 3.55 -4.45
C ALA A 100 4.40 2.75 -3.69
N PRO A 101 4.89 1.60 -4.18
CA PRO A 101 5.96 0.87 -3.49
C PRO A 101 7.25 1.69 -3.35
N ASP A 102 7.65 2.39 -4.40
CA ASP A 102 8.86 3.23 -4.41
C ASP A 102 8.69 4.45 -3.51
N LEU A 103 7.50 5.06 -3.50
CA LEU A 103 7.17 6.18 -2.62
C LEU A 103 7.33 5.78 -1.16
N MET A 104 6.80 4.61 -0.76
CA MET A 104 6.94 4.11 0.61
C MET A 104 8.41 3.84 0.95
N LYS A 105 9.19 3.24 0.04
CA LYS A 105 10.63 3.01 0.21
C LYS A 105 11.44 4.30 0.35
N SER A 106 11.00 5.39 -0.30
CA SER A 106 11.70 6.67 -0.27
C SER A 106 11.46 7.49 1.01
N ALA A 107 10.48 7.15 1.85
CA ALA A 107 10.15 7.93 3.03
C ALA A 107 11.09 7.62 4.20
N PRO A 108 11.92 8.59 4.65
CA PRO A 108 12.93 8.35 5.70
C PRO A 108 12.31 7.85 7.02
N LYS A 109 11.15 8.38 7.40
CA LYS A 109 10.45 7.98 8.63
C LYS A 109 9.96 6.54 8.60
N LEU A 110 9.56 6.00 7.44
CA LEU A 110 9.20 4.59 7.37
C LEU A 110 10.42 3.70 7.54
N ILE A 111 11.57 4.12 7.02
CA ILE A 111 12.85 3.42 7.20
C ILE A 111 13.25 3.40 8.69
N GLU A 112 13.11 4.54 9.37
CA GLU A 112 13.34 4.64 10.83
C GLU A 112 12.40 3.73 11.64
N GLU A 113 11.14 3.58 11.20
CA GLU A 113 10.15 2.68 11.84
C GLU A 113 10.37 1.19 11.46
N GLY A 114 11.39 0.88 10.65
CA GLY A 114 11.83 -0.48 10.36
C GLY A 114 11.55 -0.99 8.95
N LEU A 115 11.06 -0.14 8.03
CA LEU A 115 10.92 -0.52 6.63
C LEU A 115 12.30 -0.70 5.98
N ASN A 116 12.58 -1.90 5.49
CA ASN A 116 13.81 -2.19 4.75
C ASN A 116 13.51 -2.62 3.30
N SER A 117 14.54 -2.66 2.46
CA SER A 117 14.42 -2.99 1.04
C SER A 117 13.94 -4.41 0.75
N GLU A 118 14.06 -5.33 1.71
CA GLU A 118 13.63 -6.72 1.59
C GLU A 118 12.15 -6.91 1.98
N MET A 119 11.53 -5.88 2.60
CA MET A 119 10.14 -5.90 3.08
C MET A 119 9.10 -5.37 2.08
N LEU A 120 9.49 -4.91 0.87
CA LEU A 120 8.57 -4.39 -0.17
C LEU A 120 8.98 -4.85 -1.58
#